data_AF-A0A1D7XSA8-F1
#
_entry.id   AF-A0A1D7XSA8-F1
#
_cell.length_a   1.000
_cell.length_b   1.000
_cell.length_c   1.000
_cell.angle_alpha   90.00
_cell.angle_beta   90.00
_cell.angle_gamma   90.00
#
_symmetry.space_group_name_H-M   'P 1'
#
loop_
_entity.id
_entity.type
_entity.pdbx_description
1 polymer ?
#
loop_
_entity_poly.entity_id
_entity_poly.type
_entity_poly.pdbx_seq_one_letter_code
_entity_poly.pdbx_strand_id
1 'polypeptide(L)'
;MKKLFLITAVLFSTLSLAQDLEWDSSKSFDVVFDIDSASTVDGEDWQMAISGQAGPYGMAYGSITFSNFSTDETQGEYFGYFFTQVQDKLFRGTTNGVWKKEDGKFKSIAMDNDKVGGLINLVTGSWDLVNRKVNFSVSPVKE
;
A
#
# COMPACT_ATOMS: atom_id res chain seq x y z
N MET A 1 36.40 -18.55 32.71
CA MET A 1 36.65 -18.59 31.25
C MET A 1 35.46 -19.12 30.46
N LYS A 2 34.94 -20.34 30.75
CA LYS A 2 33.78 -20.92 30.01
C LYS A 2 32.51 -20.04 30.01
N LYS A 3 32.18 -19.41 31.15
CA LYS A 3 31.01 -18.52 31.27
C LYS A 3 31.16 -17.21 30.47
N LEU A 4 32.39 -16.70 30.36
CA LEU A 4 32.68 -15.48 29.60
C LEU A 4 32.53 -15.75 28.10
N PHE A 5 33.03 -16.91 27.64
CA PHE A 5 32.88 -17.36 26.25
C PHE A 5 31.41 -17.54 25.84
N LEU A 6 30.57 -18.05 26.75
CA LEU A 6 29.13 -18.21 26.51
C LEU A 6 28.41 -16.86 26.40
N ILE A 7 28.76 -15.88 27.24
CA ILE A 7 28.20 -14.52 27.21
C ILE A 7 28.61 -13.81 25.91
N THR A 8 29.88 -13.95 25.49
CA THR A 8 30.35 -13.39 24.22
C THR A 8 29.64 -14.03 23.03
N ALA A 9 29.46 -15.35 23.00
CA ALA A 9 28.73 -16.03 21.94
C ALA A 9 27.26 -15.59 21.83
N VAL A 10 26.58 -15.37 22.95
CA VAL A 10 25.19 -14.88 22.98
C VAL A 10 25.10 -13.43 22.48
N LEU A 11 26.01 -12.55 22.90
CA LEU A 11 26.04 -11.14 22.46
C LEU A 11 26.37 -10.96 20.96
N PHE A 12 27.14 -11.87 20.36
CA PHE A 12 27.39 -11.84 18.91
C PHE A 12 26.24 -12.42 18.09
N SER A 13 25.41 -13.29 18.68
CA SER A 13 24.24 -13.86 17.98
C SER A 13 23.10 -12.85 17.75
N THR A 14 23.08 -11.72 18.46
CA THR A 14 22.03 -10.69 18.32
C THR A 14 22.34 -9.62 17.27
N LEU A 15 23.50 -9.68 16.58
CA LEU A 15 23.98 -8.59 15.72
C LEU A 15 23.56 -8.66 14.25
N SER A 16 22.81 -9.67 13.78
CA SER A 16 22.67 -9.84 12.32
C SER A 16 21.40 -10.52 11.81
N LEU A 17 20.23 -10.19 12.35
CA LEU A 17 18.94 -10.57 11.73
C LEU A 17 17.96 -9.37 11.67
N ALA A 18 18.46 -8.17 11.38
CA ALA A 18 17.59 -7.14 10.83
C ALA A 18 17.15 -7.62 9.44
N GLN A 19 15.88 -8.02 9.30
CA GLN A 19 15.29 -8.23 7.98
C GLN A 19 15.01 -6.85 7.40
N ASP A 20 15.95 -6.32 6.62
CA ASP A 20 15.67 -5.14 5.81
C ASP A 20 14.75 -5.55 4.67
N LEU A 21 13.57 -4.95 4.62
CA LEU A 21 12.67 -5.07 3.49
C LEU A 21 13.13 -4.07 2.43
N GLU A 22 13.91 -4.56 1.46
CA GLU A 22 14.38 -3.74 0.35
C GLU A 22 13.34 -3.69 -0.77
N TRP A 23 13.21 -2.52 -1.38
CA TRP A 23 12.32 -2.28 -2.52
C TRP A 23 13.15 -2.02 -3.78
N ASP A 24 12.69 -2.54 -4.91
CA ASP A 24 13.31 -2.30 -6.21
C ASP A 24 12.81 -0.97 -6.79
N SER A 25 13.44 0.13 -6.37
CA SER A 25 13.13 1.47 -6.87
C SER A 25 13.32 1.60 -8.40
N SER A 26 14.18 0.77 -9.01
CA SER A 26 14.42 0.78 -10.45
C SER A 26 13.25 0.23 -11.28
N LYS A 27 12.40 -0.60 -10.66
CA LYS A 27 11.17 -1.14 -11.25
C LYS A 27 9.92 -0.42 -10.78
N SER A 28 10.08 0.70 -10.09
CA SER A 28 8.94 1.44 -9.56
C SER A 28 8.21 2.20 -10.64
N PHE A 29 6.90 2.32 -10.49
CA PHE A 29 6.06 3.10 -11.39
C PHE A 29 4.99 3.85 -10.61
N ASP A 30 4.63 5.02 -11.16
CA ASP A 30 3.58 5.86 -10.61
C ASP A 30 2.26 5.65 -11.36
N VAL A 31 1.17 5.75 -10.61
CA VAL A 31 -0.20 5.66 -11.12
C VAL A 31 -1.00 6.83 -10.56
N VAL A 32 -1.69 7.54 -11.44
CA VAL A 32 -2.54 8.68 -11.08
C VAL A 32 -3.99 8.32 -11.37
N PHE A 33 -4.82 8.31 -10.34
CA PHE A 33 -6.25 8.07 -10.44
C PHE A 33 -7.08 9.29 -10.03
N ASP A 34 -8.27 9.38 -10.61
CA ASP A 34 -9.35 10.25 -10.20
C ASP A 34 -10.18 9.59 -9.11
N ILE A 35 -10.66 10.40 -8.16
CA ILE A 35 -11.64 9.97 -7.15
C ILE A 35 -13.03 10.19 -7.73
N ASP A 36 -13.70 9.09 -8.05
CA ASP A 36 -14.99 9.07 -8.72
C ASP A 36 -16.13 9.31 -7.74
N SER A 37 -16.06 8.68 -6.57
CA SER A 37 -17.05 8.84 -5.50
C SER A 37 -16.47 8.55 -4.13
N ALA A 38 -17.11 9.11 -3.10
CA ALA A 38 -16.88 8.78 -1.70
C ALA A 38 -18.23 8.52 -1.03
N SER A 39 -18.29 7.51 -0.17
CA SER A 39 -19.49 7.13 0.57
C SER A 39 -19.13 6.53 1.92
N THR A 40 -20.07 6.57 2.86
CA THR A 40 -19.99 5.85 4.15
C THR A 40 -21.31 5.16 4.39
N VAL A 41 -21.27 4.02 5.11
CA VAL A 41 -22.48 3.24 5.45
C VAL A 41 -22.84 3.40 6.93
N ASP A 42 -21.85 3.58 7.78
CA ASP A 42 -21.96 3.66 9.24
C ASP A 42 -21.59 5.04 9.81
N GLY A 43 -21.04 5.93 8.99
CA GLY A 43 -20.52 7.23 9.42
C GLY A 43 -19.11 7.18 10.00
N GLU A 44 -18.48 6.00 10.04
CA GLU A 44 -17.13 5.79 10.59
C GLU A 44 -16.16 5.36 9.50
N ASP A 45 -16.47 4.25 8.81
CA ASP A 45 -15.71 3.75 7.69
C ASP A 45 -16.16 4.43 6.40
N TRP A 46 -15.20 4.74 5.54
CA TRP A 46 -15.46 5.43 4.29
C TRP A 46 -14.86 4.67 3.12
N GLN A 47 -15.65 4.63 2.06
CA GLN A 47 -15.36 3.92 0.83
C GLN A 47 -15.17 4.92 -0.30
N MET A 48 -14.12 4.73 -1.10
CA MET A 48 -13.85 5.52 -2.29
C MET A 48 -13.74 4.63 -3.52
N ALA A 49 -14.40 5.07 -4.60
CA ALA A 49 -14.17 4.54 -5.93
C ALA A 49 -13.19 5.44 -6.66
N ILE A 50 -12.20 4.83 -7.31
CA ILE A 50 -11.17 5.53 -8.06
C ILE A 50 -10.96 4.88 -9.41
N SER A 51 -10.54 5.66 -10.41
CA SER A 51 -10.21 5.12 -11.73
C SER A 51 -9.13 5.93 -12.43
N GLY A 52 -8.43 5.29 -13.37
CA GLY A 52 -7.46 5.97 -14.23
C GLY A 52 -6.52 5.01 -14.94
N GLN A 53 -5.45 5.55 -15.54
CA GLN A 53 -4.51 4.76 -16.34
C GLN A 53 -3.44 4.13 -15.44
N ALA A 54 -3.40 2.79 -15.38
CA ALA A 54 -2.44 2.01 -14.61
C ALA A 54 -1.30 1.49 -15.49
N GLY A 55 -0.49 2.40 -16.02
CA GLY A 55 0.69 2.07 -16.83
C GLY A 55 0.37 1.11 -17.99
N PRO A 56 1.03 -0.06 -18.08
CA PRO A 56 0.84 -1.00 -19.19
C PRO A 56 -0.53 -1.70 -19.19
N TYR A 57 -1.28 -1.62 -18.09
CA TYR A 57 -2.55 -2.30 -17.93
C TYR A 57 -3.76 -1.49 -18.41
N GLY A 58 -3.55 -0.26 -18.90
CA GLY A 58 -4.64 0.61 -19.38
C GLY A 58 -5.55 1.10 -18.25
N MET A 59 -6.85 1.22 -18.52
CA MET A 59 -7.82 1.70 -17.53
C MET A 59 -7.99 0.69 -16.38
N ALA A 60 -7.73 1.16 -15.16
CA ALA A 60 -7.95 0.42 -13.94
C ALA A 60 -8.98 1.13 -13.06
N TYR A 61 -9.60 0.34 -12.20
CA TYR A 61 -10.61 0.75 -11.24
C TYR A 61 -10.23 0.22 -9.86
N GLY A 62 -10.42 1.04 -8.84
CA GLY A 62 -10.14 0.72 -7.45
C GLY A 62 -11.37 0.99 -6.57
N SER A 63 -11.58 0.11 -5.60
CA SER A 63 -12.48 0.34 -4.47
C SER A 63 -11.65 0.29 -3.20
N ILE A 64 -11.77 1.34 -2.40
CA ILE A 64 -10.89 1.59 -1.27
C ILE A 64 -11.74 1.75 -0.03
N THR A 65 -11.43 1.01 1.02
CA THR A 65 -12.03 1.16 2.34
C THR A 65 -10.98 1.73 3.28
N PHE A 66 -11.32 2.82 3.93
CA PHE A 66 -10.57 3.39 5.03
C PHE A 66 -11.35 3.17 6.32
N SER A 67 -10.66 2.64 7.34
CA SER A 67 -11.16 2.56 8.71
C SER A 67 -10.30 3.40 9.63
N ASN A 68 -10.89 3.93 10.70
CA ASN A 68 -10.20 4.74 11.71
C ASN A 68 -9.66 3.84 12.83
N PHE A 69 -8.48 4.16 13.40
CA PHE A 69 -8.01 3.44 14.57
C PHE A 69 -8.69 3.98 15.84
N SER A 70 -9.61 3.23 16.43
CA SER A 70 -10.14 3.47 17.79
C SER A 70 -10.52 4.94 18.06
N THR A 71 -11.26 5.57 17.14
CA THR A 71 -11.70 6.99 17.10
C THR A 71 -10.71 8.05 16.61
N ASP A 72 -9.49 7.69 16.22
CA ASP A 72 -8.52 8.62 15.64
C ASP A 72 -8.82 8.87 14.16
N GLU A 73 -9.36 10.05 13.83
CA GLU A 73 -9.62 10.50 12.44
C GLU A 73 -8.35 10.91 11.67
N THR A 74 -7.17 10.78 12.29
CA THR A 74 -5.90 11.14 11.67
C THR A 74 -5.09 9.95 11.19
N GLN A 75 -5.49 8.71 11.51
CA GLN A 75 -4.84 7.50 11.02
C GLN A 75 -5.72 6.26 11.17
N GLY A 76 -5.42 5.22 10.40
CA GLY A 76 -6.09 3.94 10.54
C GLY A 76 -5.70 2.95 9.47
N GLU A 77 -6.61 2.05 9.12
CA GLU A 77 -6.35 0.96 8.18
C GLU A 77 -6.89 1.27 6.79
N TYR A 78 -6.22 0.70 5.80
CA TYR A 78 -6.48 0.90 4.39
C TYR A 78 -6.58 -0.47 3.71
N PHE A 79 -7.69 -0.69 3.00
CA PHE A 79 -7.88 -1.85 2.15
C PHE A 79 -8.28 -1.39 0.75
N GLY A 80 -7.54 -1.81 -0.27
CA GLY A 80 -7.86 -1.52 -1.66
C GLY A 80 -8.07 -2.77 -2.48
N TYR A 81 -9.12 -2.81 -3.29
CA TYR A 81 -9.34 -3.81 -4.32
C TYR A 81 -9.24 -3.16 -5.70
N PHE A 82 -8.41 -3.71 -6.58
CA PHE A 82 -8.16 -3.16 -7.91
C PHE A 82 -8.48 -4.19 -8.99
N PHE A 83 -8.97 -3.71 -10.12
CA PHE A 83 -9.12 -4.52 -11.31
C PHE A 83 -8.93 -3.71 -12.59
N THR A 84 -8.49 -4.41 -13.63
CA THR A 84 -8.33 -3.87 -14.99
C THR A 84 -8.62 -4.97 -15.99
N GLN A 85 -9.14 -4.60 -17.16
CA GLN A 85 -9.37 -5.51 -18.26
C GLN A 85 -8.42 -5.15 -19.41
N VAL A 86 -7.58 -6.11 -19.79
CA VAL A 86 -6.75 -6.02 -20.99
C VAL A 86 -7.26 -7.06 -21.97
N GLN A 87 -7.86 -6.58 -23.06
CA GLN A 87 -8.53 -7.43 -24.06
C GLN A 87 -9.63 -8.30 -23.40
N ASP A 88 -9.47 -9.62 -23.42
CA ASP A 88 -10.39 -10.61 -22.85
C ASP A 88 -10.01 -11.03 -21.41
N LYS A 89 -8.92 -10.50 -20.86
CA LYS A 89 -8.39 -10.89 -19.55
C LYS A 89 -8.66 -9.85 -18.48
N LEU A 90 -9.19 -10.31 -17.35
CA LEU A 90 -9.40 -9.50 -16.15
C LEU A 90 -8.26 -9.74 -15.15
N PHE A 91 -7.56 -8.67 -14.80
CA PHE A 91 -6.52 -8.64 -13.79
C PHE A 91 -7.09 -8.06 -12.50
N ARG A 92 -6.65 -8.60 -11.35
CA ARG A 92 -7.15 -8.22 -10.02
C ARG A 92 -6.00 -8.17 -9.03
N GLY A 93 -6.00 -7.16 -8.18
CA GLY A 93 -5.03 -6.97 -7.10
C GLY A 93 -5.71 -6.52 -5.82
N THR A 94 -5.03 -6.72 -4.69
CA THR A 94 -5.50 -6.20 -3.40
C THR A 94 -4.34 -5.58 -2.66
N THR A 95 -4.57 -4.40 -2.10
CA THR A 95 -3.63 -3.69 -1.23
C THR A 95 -4.16 -3.68 0.20
N ASN A 96 -3.29 -3.91 1.17
CA ASN A 96 -3.63 -3.88 2.59
C ASN A 96 -2.56 -3.10 3.34
N GLY A 97 -2.96 -2.17 4.20
CA GLY A 97 -2.00 -1.37 4.96
C GLY A 97 -2.65 -0.34 5.85
N VAL A 98 -1.95 0.79 6.01
CA VAL A 98 -2.34 1.87 6.91
C VAL A 98 -2.37 3.19 6.19
N TRP A 99 -3.09 4.15 6.76
CA TRP A 99 -3.07 5.54 6.33
C TRP A 99 -2.90 6.48 7.51
N LYS A 100 -2.42 7.69 7.22
CA LYS A 100 -2.37 8.82 8.14
C LYS A 100 -2.65 10.14 7.42
N LYS A 101 -3.14 11.14 8.14
CA LYS A 101 -3.32 12.51 7.66
C LYS A 101 -2.01 13.27 7.88
N GLU A 102 -1.51 13.90 6.83
CA GLU A 102 -0.24 14.65 6.84
C GLU A 102 -0.33 15.80 5.84
N ASP A 103 -0.01 17.02 6.28
CA ASP A 103 0.00 18.24 5.45
C ASP A 103 -1.29 18.48 4.65
N GLY A 104 -2.45 18.23 5.28
CA GLY A 104 -3.76 18.41 4.65
C GLY A 104 -4.12 17.35 3.59
N LYS A 105 -3.28 16.33 3.41
CA LYS A 105 -3.52 15.16 2.56
C LYS A 105 -3.62 13.90 3.39
N PHE A 106 -4.11 12.83 2.77
CA PHE A 106 -4.01 11.49 3.36
C PHE A 106 -2.84 10.78 2.69
N LYS A 107 -2.04 10.07 3.48
CA LYS A 107 -0.91 9.27 3.04
C LYS A 107 -1.19 7.82 3.39
N SER A 108 -1.04 6.91 2.43
CA SER A 108 -1.21 5.48 2.66
C SER A 108 0.09 4.73 2.38
N ILE A 109 0.32 3.65 3.12
CA ILE A 109 1.40 2.68 2.89
C ILE A 109 0.77 1.31 2.97
N ALA A 110 0.90 0.51 1.91
CA ALA A 110 0.23 -0.77 1.78
C ALA A 110 1.07 -1.80 1.04
N MET A 111 0.81 -3.07 1.30
CA MET A 111 1.34 -4.19 0.54
C MET A 111 0.33 -4.58 -0.53
N ASP A 112 0.75 -4.57 -1.79
CA ASP A 112 0.01 -5.10 -2.92
C ASP A 112 0.34 -6.57 -3.13
N ASN A 113 -0.69 -7.39 -3.16
CA ASN A 113 -0.61 -8.77 -3.58
C ASN A 113 -1.05 -8.85 -5.05
N ASP A 114 -0.09 -8.69 -5.96
CA ASP A 114 -0.34 -8.84 -7.39
C ASP A 114 -0.47 -10.34 -7.71
N LYS A 115 -1.72 -10.81 -7.63
CA LYS A 115 -2.06 -12.21 -7.89
C LYS A 115 -1.71 -12.68 -9.30
N VAL A 116 -1.54 -11.78 -10.26
CA VAL A 116 -1.29 -12.16 -11.66
C VAL A 116 0.21 -12.08 -11.98
N GLY A 117 0.91 -11.06 -11.50
CA GLY A 117 2.36 -10.94 -11.64
C GLY A 117 3.16 -11.83 -10.69
N GLY A 118 2.53 -12.33 -9.60
CA GLY A 118 3.19 -13.13 -8.57
C GLY A 118 4.15 -12.31 -7.71
N LEU A 119 4.07 -10.99 -7.78
CA LEU A 119 4.93 -10.06 -7.07
C LEU A 119 4.21 -9.50 -5.84
N ILE A 120 4.98 -9.26 -4.79
CA ILE A 120 4.54 -8.42 -3.67
C ILE A 120 5.12 -7.03 -3.93
N ASN A 121 4.29 -6.00 -3.90
CA ASN A 121 4.74 -4.61 -4.06
C ASN A 121 4.49 -3.81 -2.78
N LEU A 122 5.36 -2.84 -2.49
CA LEU A 122 5.00 -1.69 -1.67
C LEU A 122 4.21 -0.70 -2.51
N VAL A 123 3.13 -0.19 -1.94
CA VAL A 123 2.35 0.90 -2.51
C VAL A 123 2.33 2.03 -1.52
N THR A 124 2.82 3.19 -1.93
CA THR A 124 2.63 4.44 -1.18
C THR A 124 1.63 5.32 -1.92
N GLY A 125 0.66 5.88 -1.20
CA GLY A 125 -0.41 6.69 -1.77
C GLY A 125 -0.42 8.10 -1.20
N SER A 126 -0.74 9.07 -2.05
CA SER A 126 -1.01 10.46 -1.66
C SER A 126 -2.38 10.88 -2.17
N TRP A 127 -3.30 11.10 -1.26
CA TRP A 127 -4.71 11.39 -1.53
C TRP A 127 -4.97 12.87 -1.35
N ASP A 128 -5.39 13.51 -2.44
CA ASP A 128 -5.82 14.90 -2.49
C ASP A 128 -7.33 14.92 -2.72
N LEU A 129 -8.08 14.90 -1.62
CA LEU A 129 -9.55 14.85 -1.66
C LEU A 129 -10.15 16.13 -2.22
N VAL A 130 -9.46 17.27 -2.11
CA VAL A 130 -9.90 18.56 -2.63
C VAL A 130 -9.86 18.56 -4.16
N ASN A 131 -8.74 18.09 -4.72
CA ASN A 131 -8.56 18.01 -6.18
C ASN A 131 -9.09 16.69 -6.78
N ARG A 132 -9.63 15.80 -5.94
CA ARG A 132 -10.14 14.47 -6.32
C ARG A 132 -9.09 13.62 -7.03
N LYS A 133 -7.85 13.63 -6.54
CA LYS A 133 -6.75 12.87 -7.12
C LYS A 133 -6.11 11.96 -6.09
N VAL A 134 -5.67 10.80 -6.53
CA VAL A 134 -4.75 9.95 -5.77
C VAL A 134 -3.57 9.56 -6.65
N ASN A 135 -2.37 9.69 -6.10
CA ASN A 135 -1.14 9.22 -6.73
C ASN A 135 -0.61 8.03 -5.93
N PHE A 136 -0.38 6.92 -6.61
CA PHE A 136 0.30 5.75 -6.05
C PHE A 136 1.70 5.63 -6.66
N SER A 137 2.69 5.35 -5.82
CA SER A 137 3.98 4.81 -6.24
C SER A 137 4.02 3.35 -5.86
N VAL A 138 4.28 2.48 -6.84
CA VAL A 138 4.32 1.03 -6.68
C VAL A 138 5.76 0.56 -6.88
N SER A 139 6.28 -0.22 -5.93
CA SER A 139 7.66 -0.72 -5.94
C SER A 139 7.70 -2.20 -5.59
N PRO A 140 8.24 -3.10 -6.42
CA PRO A 140 8.38 -4.51 -6.06
C PRO A 140 9.26 -4.69 -4.81
N VAL A 141 8.91 -5.61 -3.93
CA VAL A 141 9.82 -6.11 -2.89
C VAL A 141 10.99 -6.83 -3.59
N LYS A 142 12.22 -6.61 -3.15
CA LYS A 142 13.35 -7.44 -3.58
C LYS A 142 13.31 -8.79 -2.87
N GLU A 143 13.50 -9.86 -3.64
CA GLU A 143 13.75 -11.21 -3.11
C GLU A 143 15.17 -11.35 -2.55
#